data_AF-A0A1M5HTQ9-F1
#
_entry.id   AF-A0A1M5HTQ9-F1
#
_cell.length_a   1.000
_cell.length_b   1.000
_cell.length_c   1.000
_cell.angle_alpha   90.00
_cell.angle_beta   90.00
_cell.angle_gamma   90.00
#
_symmetry.space_group_name_H-M   'P 1'
#
loop_
_entity.id
_entity.type
_entity.pdbx_description
1 polymer ?
#
loop_
_entity_poly.entity_id
_entity_poly.type
_entity_poly.pdbx_seq_one_letter_code
_entity_poly.pdbx_strand_id
1 'polypeptide(L)'
;GTVAWVDKSSFDAIADQVTITGVGTTLDPFKVEDLSIVTAKLADGAVTTVKLGDDAVTNAKLADDAVQTENILNGTILTEDISSGGNDKVLVTDAIGTVVWVDKSSFSVLADQVTITGLGTTLDPFKVEDLSIVNSKLGADAVTNAKLADDAVQLENIADGTASGQVMQWDGTNWILIDLGSVTVTEVDGVIGNEILNATDATLVRSGSGTNADPYTLDVATGGITSNELADDAVTAAKINADVAGSGLVQNATTGALEVDGTAITGDGDITSSDLTVGGDANALLGDVTLEIAAGAVGTTELAADAVTNAKLADDAVQTENILADAVTASKINVDVAGSGLVQNATTGALEVDGTAITGDGD
;
A
#
# COMPACT_ATOMS: atom_id res chain seq x y z
N GLY A 1 56.11 132.86 -61.40
CA GLY A 1 56.17 132.26 -60.06
C GLY A 1 57.39 131.38 -60.02
N THR A 2 58.31 131.64 -59.10
CA THR A 2 59.56 130.90 -58.97
C THR A 2 59.26 129.47 -58.52
N VAL A 3 59.70 128.48 -59.29
CA VAL A 3 59.62 127.06 -58.90
C VAL A 3 60.67 126.82 -57.82
N ALA A 4 60.22 126.44 -56.62
CA ALA A 4 61.10 125.98 -55.56
C ALA A 4 61.32 124.48 -55.73
N TRP A 5 62.57 124.10 -55.95
CA TRP A 5 63.00 122.71 -55.89
C TRP A 5 63.10 122.34 -54.40
N VAL A 6 62.21 121.47 -53.93
CA VAL A 6 62.28 120.94 -52.57
C VAL A 6 63.21 119.73 -52.60
N ASP A 7 64.15 119.69 -51.64
CA ASP A 7 65.11 118.60 -51.52
C ASP A 7 64.37 117.27 -51.33
N LYS A 8 64.81 116.22 -52.04
CA LYS A 8 64.24 114.87 -51.94
C LYS A 8 64.26 114.35 -50.50
N SER A 9 65.18 114.83 -49.67
CA SER A 9 65.27 114.52 -48.24
C SER A 9 64.10 115.05 -47.40
N SER A 10 63.31 116.01 -47.92
CA SER A 10 62.14 116.55 -47.22
C SER A 10 60.88 115.69 -47.37
N PHE A 11 60.95 114.59 -48.13
CA PHE A 11 59.91 113.57 -48.14
C PHE A 11 60.29 112.54 -47.09
N ASP A 12 59.74 112.74 -45.90
CA ASP A 12 59.73 111.79 -44.80
C ASP A 12 58.96 110.54 -45.21
N ALA A 13 59.60 109.70 -46.03
CA ALA A 13 59.35 108.27 -46.05
C ALA A 13 59.90 107.70 -44.74
N ILE A 14 59.34 108.12 -43.60
CA ILE A 14 59.68 107.56 -42.29
C ILE A 14 59.00 106.20 -42.26
N ALA A 15 59.73 105.19 -42.72
CA ALA A 15 59.48 103.84 -42.24
C ALA A 15 59.60 103.86 -40.72
N ASP A 16 58.66 103.23 -40.02
CA ASP A 16 58.78 102.94 -38.59
C ASP A 16 60.06 102.10 -38.42
N GLN A 17 61.20 102.74 -38.13
CA GLN A 17 62.52 102.10 -38.13
C GLN A 17 62.67 100.94 -37.12
N VAL A 18 61.61 100.62 -36.37
CA VAL A 18 61.52 99.44 -35.50
C VAL A 18 60.86 98.25 -36.20
N THR A 19 59.91 98.47 -37.12
CA THR A 19 59.17 97.40 -37.81
C THR A 19 59.51 97.31 -39.29
N ILE A 20 59.72 98.45 -39.93
CA ILE A 20 59.99 98.59 -41.35
C ILE A 20 61.30 99.36 -41.52
N THR A 21 62.24 98.82 -42.28
CA THR A 21 63.48 99.51 -42.65
C THR A 21 63.53 99.73 -44.15
N GLY A 22 64.56 100.44 -44.59
CA GLY A 22 64.74 100.88 -45.97
C GLY A 22 64.15 102.27 -46.25
N VAL A 23 64.67 102.94 -47.27
CA VAL A 23 64.24 104.32 -47.65
C VAL A 23 63.22 104.36 -48.79
N GLY A 24 62.62 103.21 -49.15
CA GLY A 24 61.55 103.12 -50.14
C GLY A 24 62.00 103.40 -51.59
N THR A 25 63.29 103.24 -51.88
CA THR A 25 63.83 103.38 -53.25
C THR A 25 63.92 102.02 -53.94
N THR A 26 64.10 101.99 -55.26
CA THR A 26 64.32 100.73 -56.00
C THR A 26 65.57 99.97 -55.54
N LEU A 27 66.58 100.70 -55.03
CA LEU A 27 67.83 100.13 -54.49
C LEU A 27 67.72 99.74 -53.01
N ASP A 28 66.72 100.26 -52.30
CA ASP A 28 66.49 100.02 -50.87
C ASP A 28 64.98 100.05 -50.59
N PRO A 29 64.25 98.99 -50.96
CA PRO A 29 62.80 98.91 -50.78
C PRO A 29 62.46 98.77 -49.29
N PHE A 30 61.23 99.17 -48.91
CA PHE A 30 60.74 98.91 -47.56
C PHE A 30 60.68 97.41 -47.28
N LYS A 31 61.27 96.99 -46.17
CA LYS A 31 61.24 95.60 -45.70
C LYS A 31 60.82 95.53 -44.24
N VAL A 32 60.12 94.47 -43.86
CA VAL A 32 59.81 94.18 -42.46
C VAL A 32 61.04 93.54 -41.82
N GLU A 33 61.45 94.01 -40.65
CA GLU A 33 62.58 93.42 -39.91
C GLU A 33 62.19 92.06 -39.31
N ASP A 34 63.16 91.14 -39.22
CA ASP A 34 62.94 89.81 -38.66
C ASP A 34 62.42 89.90 -37.22
N LEU A 35 61.41 89.09 -36.89
CA LEU A 35 60.76 89.05 -35.56
C LEU A 35 60.11 90.37 -35.10
N SER A 36 60.10 91.41 -35.93
CA SER A 36 59.61 92.74 -35.54
C SER A 36 58.08 92.81 -35.39
N ILE A 37 57.35 91.87 -36.01
CA ILE A 37 55.91 91.68 -35.82
C ILE A 37 55.68 90.83 -34.57
N VAL A 38 55.42 91.51 -33.46
CA VAL A 38 55.07 90.90 -32.17
C VAL A 38 53.56 90.85 -31.98
N THR A 39 53.07 90.03 -31.04
CA THR A 39 51.63 89.87 -30.75
C THR A 39 50.90 91.20 -30.60
N ALA A 40 51.46 92.19 -29.90
CA ALA A 40 50.82 93.49 -29.69
C ALA A 40 50.61 94.32 -30.99
N LYS A 41 51.32 94.00 -32.08
CA LYS A 41 51.16 94.64 -33.40
C LYS A 41 50.11 93.93 -34.26
N LEU A 42 49.62 92.76 -33.83
CA LEU A 42 48.51 92.05 -34.44
C LEU A 42 47.29 92.20 -33.54
N ALA A 43 46.23 92.85 -34.05
CA ALA A 43 44.95 92.86 -33.33
C ALA A 43 44.37 91.43 -33.21
N ASP A 44 43.50 91.18 -32.23
CA ASP A 44 42.82 89.89 -32.09
C ASP A 44 42.03 89.54 -33.36
N GLY A 45 42.24 88.33 -33.88
CA GLY A 45 41.66 87.90 -35.16
C GLY A 45 42.27 88.55 -36.40
N ALA A 46 43.34 89.34 -36.28
CA ALA A 46 44.01 89.95 -37.43
C ALA A 46 44.60 88.91 -38.38
N VAL A 47 44.96 87.71 -37.91
CA VAL A 47 45.35 86.58 -38.76
C VAL A 47 44.12 85.70 -38.99
N THR A 48 43.51 85.86 -40.15
CA THR A 48 42.35 85.07 -40.61
C THR A 48 42.82 83.90 -41.48
N THR A 49 41.97 82.91 -41.71
CA THR A 49 42.27 81.76 -42.58
C THR A 49 42.78 82.20 -43.96
N VAL A 50 42.16 83.20 -44.62
CA VAL A 50 42.63 83.71 -45.94
C VAL A 50 44.02 84.35 -45.93
N LYS A 51 44.54 84.74 -44.75
CA LYS A 51 45.90 85.30 -44.59
C LYS A 51 46.94 84.20 -44.37
N LEU A 52 46.51 82.98 -44.08
CA LEU A 52 47.35 81.80 -44.02
C LEU A 52 47.18 81.07 -45.35
N GLY A 53 48.23 81.04 -46.17
CA GLY A 53 48.23 80.20 -47.37
C GLY A 53 48.17 78.72 -47.00
N ASP A 54 47.90 77.87 -48.00
CA ASP A 54 48.01 76.43 -47.85
C ASP A 54 49.43 76.06 -47.36
N ASP A 55 49.52 75.11 -46.44
CA ASP A 55 50.76 74.69 -45.77
C ASP A 55 51.52 75.80 -45.01
N ALA A 56 50.91 76.97 -44.77
CA ALA A 56 51.54 78.06 -44.02
C ALA A 56 51.82 77.69 -42.55
N VAL A 57 51.01 76.80 -41.97
CA VAL A 57 51.25 76.20 -40.64
C VAL A 57 51.65 74.75 -40.85
N THR A 58 52.93 74.46 -40.65
CA THR A 58 53.50 73.11 -40.76
C THR A 58 53.69 72.51 -39.37
N ASN A 59 53.92 71.21 -39.27
CA ASN A 59 54.15 70.54 -37.98
C ASN A 59 55.28 71.20 -37.16
N ALA A 60 56.36 71.70 -37.81
CA ALA A 60 57.45 72.38 -37.11
C ALA A 60 57.06 73.75 -36.50
N LYS A 61 55.93 74.33 -36.92
CA LYS A 61 55.38 75.58 -36.39
C LYS A 61 54.36 75.35 -35.26
N LEU A 62 53.89 74.10 -35.11
CA LEU A 62 53.06 73.68 -33.99
C LEU A 62 53.98 73.22 -32.86
N ALA A 63 53.85 73.83 -31.68
CA ALA A 63 54.53 73.31 -30.50
C ALA A 63 53.93 71.95 -30.09
N ASP A 64 54.68 71.17 -29.32
CA ASP A 64 54.15 69.97 -28.67
C ASP A 64 52.89 70.35 -27.86
N ASP A 65 51.85 69.51 -27.95
CA ASP A 65 50.53 69.72 -27.32
C ASP A 65 49.77 70.99 -27.76
N ALA A 66 50.19 71.68 -28.83
CA ALA A 66 49.50 72.88 -29.34
C ALA A 66 48.09 72.58 -29.87
N VAL A 67 47.81 71.32 -30.24
CA VAL A 67 46.49 70.85 -30.70
C VAL A 67 45.81 70.12 -29.54
N GLN A 68 44.86 70.78 -28.91
CA GLN A 68 44.03 70.26 -27.82
C GLN A 68 42.70 69.72 -28.35
N THR A 69 41.89 69.10 -27.47
CA THR A 69 40.62 68.49 -27.86
C THR A 69 39.66 69.48 -28.52
N GLU A 70 39.62 70.74 -28.09
CA GLU A 70 38.80 71.79 -28.70
C GLU A 70 39.25 72.21 -30.10
N ASN A 71 40.51 71.90 -30.48
CA ASN A 71 41.03 72.16 -31.82
C ASN A 71 40.64 71.05 -32.81
N ILE A 72 40.22 69.89 -32.33
CA ILE A 72 39.81 68.74 -33.13
C ILE A 72 38.28 68.70 -33.17
N LEU A 73 37.70 68.91 -34.35
CA LEU A 73 36.26 68.82 -34.52
C LEU A 73 35.80 67.36 -34.43
N ASN A 74 34.68 67.10 -33.75
CA ASN A 74 34.15 65.74 -33.64
C ASN A 74 33.88 65.12 -35.02
N GLY A 75 34.42 63.92 -35.23
CA GLY A 75 34.23 63.15 -36.47
C GLY A 75 35.12 63.57 -37.65
N THR A 76 36.05 64.53 -37.48
CA THR A 76 37.00 64.88 -38.55
C THR A 76 38.24 64.01 -38.60
N ILE A 77 38.52 63.23 -37.53
CA ILE A 77 39.55 62.18 -37.57
C ILE A 77 38.93 60.96 -38.22
N LEU A 78 39.28 60.76 -39.49
CA LEU A 78 38.85 59.62 -40.29
C LEU A 78 39.81 58.45 -40.12
N THR A 79 39.45 57.29 -40.68
CA THR A 79 40.30 56.09 -40.62
C THR A 79 41.64 56.28 -41.31
N GLU A 80 41.74 57.14 -42.31
CA GLU A 80 42.99 57.50 -42.99
C GLU A 80 43.92 58.39 -42.16
N ASP A 81 43.37 59.13 -41.18
CA ASP A 81 44.16 59.96 -40.25
C ASP A 81 44.83 59.12 -39.16
N ILE A 82 44.35 57.88 -38.98
CA ILE A 82 44.90 56.90 -38.03
C ILE A 82 45.74 55.90 -38.82
N SER A 83 47.01 55.75 -38.44
CA SER A 83 47.87 54.73 -39.07
C SER A 83 47.26 53.33 -38.89
N SER A 84 46.99 52.65 -40.01
CA SER A 84 46.39 51.31 -40.00
C SER A 84 47.29 50.29 -39.28
N GLY A 85 46.70 49.50 -38.39
CA GLY A 85 47.35 48.36 -37.76
C GLY A 85 47.43 47.11 -38.65
N GLY A 86 46.87 47.15 -39.86
CA GLY A 86 46.66 46.01 -40.75
C GLY A 86 45.23 45.49 -40.74
N ASN A 87 44.97 44.41 -41.50
CA ASN A 87 43.64 43.78 -41.55
C ASN A 87 43.28 43.13 -40.21
N ASP A 88 41.99 43.09 -39.90
CA ASP A 88 41.44 42.43 -38.71
C ASP A 88 42.06 42.89 -37.39
N LYS A 89 42.47 44.16 -37.29
CA LYS A 89 42.87 44.77 -36.04
C LYS A 89 41.74 45.60 -35.44
N VAL A 90 41.73 45.70 -34.12
CA VAL A 90 40.89 46.63 -33.36
C VAL A 90 41.80 47.52 -32.54
N LEU A 91 41.53 48.82 -32.57
CA LEU A 91 42.23 49.78 -31.72
C LEU A 91 41.64 49.67 -30.33
N VAL A 92 42.47 49.35 -29.35
CA VAL A 92 42.07 49.25 -27.94
C VAL A 92 42.99 50.09 -27.08
N THR A 93 42.50 50.45 -25.90
CA THR A 93 43.35 50.91 -24.82
C THR A 93 43.68 49.71 -23.93
N ASP A 94 44.97 49.43 -23.73
CA ASP A 94 45.41 48.33 -22.88
C ASP A 94 45.20 48.63 -21.38
N ALA A 95 45.53 47.66 -20.53
CA ALA A 95 45.35 47.77 -19.08
C ALA A 95 46.16 48.90 -18.41
N ILE A 96 47.16 49.45 -19.10
CA ILE A 96 47.99 50.55 -18.60
C ILE A 96 47.67 51.89 -19.29
N GLY A 97 46.62 51.95 -20.11
CA GLY A 97 46.16 53.18 -20.76
C GLY A 97 46.79 53.46 -22.13
N THR A 98 47.60 52.55 -22.67
CA THR A 98 48.25 52.74 -23.98
C THR A 98 47.29 52.34 -25.09
N VAL A 99 47.16 53.19 -26.10
CA VAL A 99 46.40 52.85 -27.31
C VAL A 99 47.25 51.94 -28.20
N VAL A 100 46.74 50.74 -28.48
CA VAL A 100 47.43 49.70 -29.26
C VAL A 100 46.48 49.02 -30.23
N TRP A 101 47.01 48.57 -31.37
CA TRP A 101 46.28 47.69 -32.27
C TRP A 101 46.40 46.24 -31.79
N VAL A 102 45.27 45.60 -31.51
CA VAL A 102 45.22 44.17 -31.18
C VAL A 102 44.52 43.40 -32.29
N ASP A 103 44.92 42.15 -32.51
CA ASP A 103 44.21 41.27 -33.43
C ASP A 103 42.76 41.09 -32.97
N LYS A 104 41.80 41.12 -33.90
CA LYS A 104 40.41 40.78 -33.64
C LYS A 104 40.27 39.37 -33.04
N SER A 105 41.22 38.46 -33.34
CA SER A 105 41.28 37.13 -32.76
C SER A 105 41.79 37.11 -31.31
N SER A 106 42.38 38.19 -30.81
CA SER A 106 42.84 38.29 -29.41
C SER A 106 41.69 38.49 -28.42
N PHE A 107 40.51 38.90 -28.90
CA PHE A 107 39.28 38.88 -28.09
C PHE A 107 38.82 37.43 -27.97
N SER A 108 39.23 36.76 -26.90
CA SER A 108 39.01 35.33 -26.60
C SER A 108 37.55 34.93 -26.29
N VAL A 109 36.57 35.42 -27.06
CA VAL A 109 35.18 34.96 -26.98
C VAL A 109 34.55 34.86 -28.37
N LEU A 110 35.29 34.25 -29.29
CA LEU A 110 34.68 33.29 -30.20
C LEU A 110 34.39 32.05 -29.36
N ALA A 111 33.42 31.22 -29.73
CA ALA A 111 33.24 29.94 -29.04
C ALA A 111 34.59 29.22 -28.91
N ASP A 112 34.81 28.43 -27.87
CA ASP A 112 36.09 27.72 -27.64
C ASP A 112 36.50 26.85 -28.84
N GLN A 113 35.59 26.63 -29.82
CA GLN A 113 35.70 25.81 -31.02
C GLN A 113 36.00 24.34 -30.74
N VAL A 114 36.23 23.99 -29.48
CA VAL A 114 36.39 22.62 -28.97
C VAL A 114 35.11 22.18 -28.28
N THR A 115 34.64 22.94 -27.29
CA THR A 115 33.47 22.55 -26.48
C THR A 115 32.19 23.23 -26.90
N ILE A 116 32.31 24.41 -27.51
CA ILE A 116 31.23 25.19 -28.08
C ILE A 116 31.68 25.60 -29.48
N THR A 117 30.85 25.40 -30.50
CA THR A 117 31.11 25.79 -31.88
C THR A 117 29.98 26.70 -32.40
N GLY A 118 30.10 27.15 -33.64
CA GLY A 118 29.17 28.08 -34.28
C GLY A 118 29.61 29.53 -34.16
N LEU A 119 29.21 30.36 -35.11
CA LEU A 119 29.60 31.77 -35.20
C LEU A 119 28.77 32.70 -34.29
N GLY A 120 27.77 32.18 -33.57
CA GLY A 120 26.88 32.96 -32.72
C GLY A 120 25.89 33.84 -33.50
N THR A 121 25.63 33.51 -34.76
CA THR A 121 24.64 34.20 -35.61
C THR A 121 23.30 33.45 -35.57
N THR A 122 22.20 34.08 -36.00
CA THR A 122 20.90 33.39 -36.09
C THR A 122 20.92 32.15 -37.00
N LEU A 123 21.76 32.17 -38.04
CA LEU A 123 21.93 31.05 -38.98
C LEU A 123 22.95 30.01 -38.50
N ASP A 124 23.82 30.38 -37.57
CA ASP A 124 24.86 29.52 -37.00
C ASP A 124 25.04 29.87 -35.52
N PRO A 125 24.09 29.45 -34.66
CA PRO A 125 24.10 29.77 -33.24
C PRO A 125 25.23 29.00 -32.54
N PHE A 126 25.63 29.48 -31.36
CA PHE A 126 26.54 28.71 -30.53
C PHE A 126 25.89 27.38 -30.13
N LYS A 127 26.58 26.27 -30.38
CA LYS A 127 26.16 24.92 -30.03
C LYS A 127 27.24 24.25 -29.21
N VAL A 128 26.83 23.41 -28.27
CA VAL A 128 27.76 22.53 -27.57
C VAL A 128 28.00 21.31 -28.46
N GLU A 129 29.26 20.94 -28.67
CA GLU A 129 29.60 19.76 -29.47
C GLU A 129 29.18 18.47 -28.76
N ASP A 130 28.97 17.40 -29.55
CA ASP A 130 28.60 16.09 -29.02
C ASP A 130 29.60 15.63 -27.96
N LEU A 131 29.09 15.05 -26.87
CA LEU A 131 29.88 14.57 -25.72
C LEU A 131 30.69 15.66 -24.99
N SER A 132 30.53 16.94 -25.33
CA SER A 132 31.34 18.00 -24.73
C SER A 132 30.95 18.33 -23.29
N ILE A 133 29.72 17.99 -22.86
CA ILE A 133 29.32 18.04 -21.45
C ILE A 133 29.61 16.68 -20.82
N VAL A 134 30.67 16.64 -20.03
CA VAL A 134 31.08 15.46 -19.25
C VAL A 134 30.83 15.71 -17.76
N ASN A 135 30.85 14.64 -16.95
CA ASN A 135 30.58 14.73 -15.51
C ASN A 135 31.42 15.79 -14.79
N SER A 136 32.70 15.98 -15.14
CA SER A 136 33.54 17.00 -14.51
C SER A 136 33.13 18.45 -14.81
N LYS A 137 32.30 18.66 -15.85
CA LYS A 137 31.72 19.96 -16.20
C LYS A 137 30.35 20.19 -15.59
N LEU A 138 29.74 19.17 -14.98
CA LEU A 138 28.50 19.27 -14.22
C LEU A 138 28.84 19.25 -12.73
N GLY A 139 28.67 20.40 -12.06
CA GLY A 139 28.75 20.45 -10.61
C GLY A 139 27.65 19.63 -9.93
N ALA A 140 27.77 19.45 -8.61
CA ALA A 140 26.67 18.92 -7.81
C ALA A 140 25.40 19.75 -8.04
N ASP A 141 24.26 19.09 -8.24
CA ASP A 141 22.96 19.70 -8.54
C ASP A 141 22.93 20.60 -9.81
N ALA A 142 23.89 20.44 -10.73
CA ALA A 142 23.89 21.17 -11.99
C ALA A 142 22.67 20.81 -12.86
N VAL A 143 22.23 19.55 -12.81
CA VAL A 143 20.98 19.07 -13.43
C VAL A 143 19.99 18.77 -12.31
N THR A 144 18.96 19.62 -12.20
CA THR A 144 17.88 19.50 -11.20
C THR A 144 16.58 19.11 -11.88
N ASN A 145 15.61 18.58 -11.15
CA ASN A 145 14.29 18.28 -11.71
C ASN A 145 13.63 19.49 -12.40
N ALA A 146 13.83 20.71 -11.89
CA ALA A 146 13.31 21.92 -12.53
C ALA A 146 13.96 22.25 -13.90
N LYS A 147 15.11 21.64 -14.21
CA LYS A 147 15.85 21.80 -15.47
C LYS A 147 15.58 20.65 -16.44
N LEU A 148 15.01 19.54 -15.96
CA LEU A 148 14.53 18.45 -16.79
C LEU A 148 13.07 18.74 -17.11
N ALA A 149 12.77 18.93 -18.40
CA ALA A 149 11.38 19.02 -18.83
C ALA A 149 10.65 17.69 -18.57
N ASP A 150 9.31 17.73 -18.58
CA ASP A 150 8.52 16.51 -18.60
C ASP A 150 8.92 15.66 -19.82
N ASP A 151 9.03 14.34 -19.64
CA ASP A 151 9.54 13.37 -20.63
C ASP A 151 10.99 13.60 -21.14
N ALA A 152 11.78 14.48 -20.52
CA ALA A 152 13.16 14.72 -20.94
C ALA A 152 14.10 13.50 -20.75
N VAL A 153 13.74 12.59 -19.86
CA VAL A 153 14.45 11.34 -19.59
C VAL A 153 13.56 10.18 -20.06
N GLN A 154 13.86 9.63 -21.22
CA GLN A 154 13.18 8.47 -21.80
C GLN A 154 13.85 7.16 -21.35
N LEU A 155 13.26 6.01 -21.69
CA LEU A 155 13.76 4.71 -21.23
C LEU A 155 15.21 4.47 -21.66
N GLU A 156 15.61 4.91 -22.86
CA GLU A 156 17.00 4.80 -23.34
C GLU A 156 18.00 5.66 -22.56
N ASN A 157 17.52 6.63 -21.77
CA ASN A 157 18.35 7.43 -20.88
C ASN A 157 18.53 6.78 -19.51
N ILE A 158 17.76 5.73 -19.24
CA ILE A 158 17.79 4.92 -18.04
C ILE A 158 18.47 3.58 -18.41
N ALA A 159 19.08 2.89 -17.44
CA ALA A 159 19.72 1.60 -17.76
C ALA A 159 18.69 0.57 -18.24
N ASP A 160 18.94 -0.04 -19.40
CA ASP A 160 18.09 -1.10 -19.93
C ASP A 160 18.03 -2.32 -19.00
N GLY A 161 16.83 -2.90 -18.87
CA GLY A 161 16.65 -4.19 -18.22
C GLY A 161 17.41 -5.28 -18.98
N THR A 162 18.16 -6.12 -18.27
CA THR A 162 18.91 -7.26 -18.83
C THR A 162 18.07 -8.55 -18.93
N ALA A 163 16.94 -8.61 -18.22
CA ALA A 163 16.00 -9.71 -18.21
C ALA A 163 14.55 -9.21 -18.11
N SER A 164 13.61 -10.01 -18.61
CA SER A 164 12.17 -9.72 -18.53
C SER A 164 11.71 -9.64 -17.08
N GLY A 165 10.96 -8.60 -16.73
CA GLY A 165 10.41 -8.40 -15.39
C GLY A 165 11.37 -7.77 -14.38
N GLN A 166 12.55 -7.31 -14.79
CA GLN A 166 13.43 -6.56 -13.88
C GLN A 166 12.87 -5.17 -13.54
N VAL A 167 13.16 -4.71 -12.33
CA VAL A 167 12.87 -3.36 -11.84
C VAL A 167 14.13 -2.71 -11.27
N MET A 168 14.14 -1.39 -11.19
CA MET A 168 15.20 -0.64 -10.50
C MET A 168 14.90 -0.54 -9.01
N GLN A 169 15.86 -0.93 -8.18
CA GLN A 169 15.80 -0.78 -6.73
C GLN A 169 17.06 -0.07 -6.23
N TRP A 170 16.88 0.84 -5.28
CA TRP A 170 18.00 1.41 -4.53
C TRP A 170 18.44 0.44 -3.44
N ASP A 171 19.70 0.02 -3.45
CA ASP A 171 20.25 -0.92 -2.46
C ASP A 171 20.85 -0.23 -1.20
N GLY A 172 20.75 1.10 -1.12
CA GLY A 172 21.39 1.92 -0.09
C GLY A 172 22.60 2.70 -0.62
N THR A 173 23.23 2.27 -1.72
CA THR A 173 24.43 2.88 -2.30
C THR A 173 24.31 3.14 -3.80
N ASN A 174 23.68 2.24 -4.55
CA ASN A 174 23.50 2.34 -5.99
C ASN A 174 22.07 1.95 -6.39
N TRP A 175 21.64 2.45 -7.55
CA TRP A 175 20.49 1.90 -8.26
C TRP A 175 20.94 0.61 -8.95
N ILE A 176 20.28 -0.50 -8.64
CA ILE A 176 20.54 -1.82 -9.20
C ILE A 176 19.29 -2.35 -9.92
N LEU A 177 19.50 -3.21 -10.90
CA LEU A 177 18.42 -3.97 -11.53
C LEU A 177 18.22 -5.28 -10.77
N ILE A 178 16.99 -5.51 -10.31
CA ILE A 178 16.62 -6.75 -9.63
C ILE A 178 15.42 -7.37 -10.33
N ASP A 179 15.26 -8.68 -10.19
CA ASP A 179 14.02 -9.33 -10.58
C ASP A 179 12.87 -8.81 -9.70
N LEU A 180 11.70 -8.52 -10.27
CA LEU A 180 10.55 -8.03 -9.52
C LEU A 180 10.16 -8.98 -8.39
N GLY A 181 10.29 -10.30 -8.60
CA GLY A 181 10.03 -11.30 -7.56
C GLY A 181 11.03 -11.28 -6.39
N SER A 182 12.15 -10.58 -6.54
CA SER A 182 13.19 -10.40 -5.51
C SER A 182 13.07 -9.08 -4.76
N VAL A 183 12.11 -8.21 -5.13
CA VAL A 183 11.84 -6.99 -4.38
C VAL A 183 11.36 -7.38 -2.99
N THR A 184 12.23 -7.21 -2.01
CA THR A 184 11.83 -7.28 -0.61
C THR A 184 11.00 -6.03 -0.30
N VAL A 185 9.68 -6.16 -0.40
CA VAL A 185 8.80 -5.23 0.31
C VAL A 185 9.09 -5.46 1.79
N THR A 186 9.54 -4.42 2.50
CA THR A 186 9.72 -4.52 3.95
C THR A 186 8.35 -4.59 4.59
N GLU A 187 7.77 -5.77 4.62
CA GLU A 187 6.66 -6.14 5.48
C GLU A 187 7.22 -6.40 6.88
N VAL A 188 6.49 -6.01 7.93
CA VAL A 188 6.99 -6.01 9.31
C VAL A 188 7.34 -7.43 9.80
N ASP A 189 6.79 -8.46 9.19
CA ASP A 189 6.98 -9.88 9.52
C ASP A 189 7.62 -10.73 8.39
N GLY A 190 7.84 -10.16 7.20
CA GLY A 190 8.64 -10.78 6.13
C GLY A 190 7.98 -11.93 5.37
N VAL A 191 6.65 -12.06 5.38
CA VAL A 191 5.93 -13.11 4.63
C VAL A 191 4.97 -12.49 3.61
N ILE A 192 5.42 -12.43 2.36
CA ILE A 192 4.65 -11.87 1.24
C ILE A 192 3.30 -12.60 1.09
N GLY A 193 2.20 -11.85 1.21
CA GLY A 193 0.84 -12.30 0.92
C GLY A 193 0.16 -13.08 2.05
N ASN A 194 0.66 -13.00 3.29
CA ASN A 194 0.02 -13.59 4.47
C ASN A 194 -1.06 -12.69 5.10
N GLU A 195 -1.33 -11.49 4.55
CA GLU A 195 -2.32 -10.56 5.09
C GLU A 195 -3.73 -11.08 4.82
N ILE A 196 -4.20 -11.96 5.69
CA ILE A 196 -5.63 -12.25 5.82
C ILE A 196 -6.29 -10.94 6.25
N LEU A 197 -6.93 -10.23 5.31
CA LEU A 197 -7.55 -8.92 5.56
C LEU A 197 -8.74 -9.00 6.54
N ASN A 198 -9.50 -10.09 6.51
CA ASN A 198 -10.49 -10.46 7.51
C ASN A 198 -10.97 -11.91 7.27
N ALA A 199 -11.71 -12.48 8.22
CA ALA A 199 -12.55 -13.64 7.93
C ALA A 199 -13.79 -13.21 7.12
N THR A 200 -14.26 -14.07 6.21
CA THR A 200 -15.45 -13.79 5.39
C THR A 200 -16.73 -13.74 6.24
N ASP A 201 -16.76 -14.50 7.34
CA ASP A 201 -17.86 -14.53 8.31
C ASP A 201 -17.35 -14.58 9.75
N ALA A 202 -18.26 -14.71 10.72
CA ALA A 202 -17.96 -14.68 12.14
C ALA A 202 -17.41 -16.01 12.70
N THR A 203 -17.23 -17.05 11.89
CA THR A 203 -16.69 -18.35 12.34
C THR A 203 -15.25 -18.25 12.76
N LEU A 204 -14.45 -17.53 11.96
CA LEU A 204 -13.04 -17.30 12.23
C LEU A 204 -12.86 -15.87 12.71
N VAL A 205 -11.99 -15.70 13.69
CA VAL A 205 -11.59 -14.40 14.22
C VAL A 205 -10.10 -14.25 14.00
N ARG A 206 -9.72 -13.14 13.37
CA ARG A 206 -8.32 -12.75 13.30
C ARG A 206 -7.91 -12.09 14.62
N SER A 207 -6.87 -12.63 15.24
CA SER A 207 -6.23 -12.09 16.44
C SER A 207 -4.80 -11.63 16.12
N GLY A 208 -4.21 -10.84 17.01
CA GLY A 208 -2.88 -10.24 16.84
C GLY A 208 -2.91 -8.85 16.20
N SER A 209 -1.76 -8.18 16.18
CA SER A 209 -1.58 -6.81 15.69
C SER A 209 -0.80 -6.71 14.36
N GLY A 210 -0.35 -7.85 13.82
CA GLY A 210 0.41 -7.90 12.57
C GLY A 210 1.85 -7.45 12.72
N THR A 211 2.40 -7.49 13.93
CA THR A 211 3.82 -7.20 14.19
C THR A 211 4.60 -8.51 14.30
N ASN A 212 5.92 -8.47 14.11
CA ASN A 212 6.76 -9.67 14.26
C ASN A 212 6.66 -10.30 15.68
N ALA A 213 6.32 -9.51 16.70
CA ALA A 213 6.13 -10.01 18.07
C ALA A 213 4.70 -10.54 18.34
N ASP A 214 3.73 -10.15 17.50
CA ASP A 214 2.31 -10.47 17.65
C ASP A 214 1.67 -10.58 16.25
N PRO A 215 1.99 -11.67 15.53
CA PRO A 215 1.55 -11.88 14.15
C PRO A 215 0.04 -12.10 14.09
N TYR A 216 -0.56 -11.83 12.94
CA TYR A 216 -1.97 -12.18 12.75
C TYR A 216 -2.15 -13.70 12.75
N THR A 217 -2.97 -14.21 13.66
CA THR A 217 -3.39 -15.61 13.69
C THR A 217 -4.90 -15.70 13.47
N LEU A 218 -5.35 -16.73 12.76
CA LEU A 218 -6.77 -17.08 12.70
C LEU A 218 -7.08 -18.12 13.77
N ASP A 219 -8.16 -17.87 14.51
CA ASP A 219 -8.74 -18.85 15.44
C ASP A 219 -10.25 -18.95 15.18
N VAL A 220 -10.88 -19.99 15.70
CA VAL A 220 -12.34 -20.13 15.70
C VAL A 220 -12.93 -19.20 16.76
N ALA A 221 -14.01 -18.50 16.43
CA ALA A 221 -14.73 -17.65 17.37
C ALA A 221 -15.24 -18.46 18.58
N THR A 222 -15.42 -17.78 19.72
CA THR A 222 -16.14 -18.38 20.85
C THR A 222 -17.55 -18.77 20.42
N GLY A 223 -17.90 -20.05 20.56
CA GLY A 223 -19.19 -20.58 20.08
C GLY A 223 -19.28 -20.71 18.56
N GLY A 224 -18.15 -20.66 17.83
CA GLY A 224 -18.06 -20.95 16.40
C GLY A 224 -18.41 -22.40 16.07
N ILE A 225 -18.05 -22.88 14.87
CA ILE A 225 -18.46 -24.19 14.32
C ILE A 225 -19.92 -24.55 14.68
N THR A 226 -20.85 -23.84 14.07
CA THR A 226 -22.29 -24.06 14.16
C THR A 226 -22.77 -24.97 13.02
N SER A 227 -24.08 -25.21 12.93
CA SER A 227 -24.69 -25.96 11.82
C SER A 227 -24.51 -25.29 10.45
N ASN A 228 -24.19 -24.00 10.39
CA ASN A 228 -23.88 -23.35 9.10
C ASN A 228 -22.48 -23.74 8.58
N GLU A 229 -21.56 -24.04 9.50
CA GLU A 229 -20.18 -24.42 9.17
C GLU A 229 -20.01 -25.94 9.03
N LEU A 230 -20.94 -26.72 9.58
CA LEU A 230 -21.02 -28.17 9.42
C LEU A 230 -22.12 -28.51 8.41
N ALA A 231 -21.73 -28.92 7.21
CA ALA A 231 -22.68 -29.50 6.26
C ALA A 231 -23.37 -30.76 6.85
N ASP A 232 -24.51 -31.13 6.28
CA ASP A 232 -25.16 -32.42 6.58
C ASP A 232 -24.13 -33.56 6.42
N ASP A 233 -24.11 -34.48 7.39
CA ASP A 233 -23.16 -35.60 7.49
C ASP A 233 -21.66 -35.22 7.60
N ALA A 234 -21.32 -33.94 7.86
CA ALA A 234 -19.93 -33.52 8.02
C ALA A 234 -19.23 -34.20 9.21
N VAL A 235 -19.96 -34.55 10.26
CA VAL A 235 -19.46 -35.33 11.40
C VAL A 235 -19.75 -36.81 11.16
N THR A 236 -18.77 -37.52 10.59
CA THR A 236 -18.89 -38.94 10.27
C THR A 236 -18.58 -39.84 11.48
N ALA A 237 -18.87 -41.14 11.37
CA ALA A 237 -18.49 -42.14 12.38
C ALA A 237 -17.01 -42.04 12.79
N ALA A 238 -16.10 -41.83 11.85
CA ALA A 238 -14.67 -41.69 12.18
C ALA A 238 -14.33 -40.44 13.01
N LYS A 239 -15.20 -39.41 13.03
CA LYS A 239 -14.97 -38.14 13.73
C LYS A 239 -15.55 -38.11 15.15
N ILE A 240 -16.46 -39.02 15.48
CA ILE A 240 -16.98 -39.18 16.85
C ILE A 240 -16.10 -40.23 17.52
N ASN A 241 -15.37 -39.82 18.56
CA ASN A 241 -14.52 -40.75 19.30
C ASN A 241 -15.39 -41.76 20.08
N ALA A 242 -14.93 -43.00 20.23
CA ALA A 242 -15.64 -44.04 20.97
C ALA A 242 -15.95 -43.61 22.40
N ASP A 243 -15.08 -42.79 23.00
CA ASP A 243 -15.20 -42.24 24.35
C ASP A 243 -16.35 -41.23 24.51
N VAL A 244 -16.90 -40.70 23.42
CA VAL A 244 -18.09 -39.82 23.43
C VAL A 244 -19.34 -40.65 23.80
N ALA A 245 -19.33 -41.95 23.50
CA ALA A 245 -20.34 -42.88 23.96
C ALA A 245 -20.05 -43.23 25.44
N GLY A 246 -20.67 -42.49 26.36
CA GLY A 246 -20.59 -42.79 27.80
C GLY A 246 -21.21 -44.15 28.15
N SER A 247 -21.23 -44.51 29.43
CA SER A 247 -21.87 -45.76 29.87
C SER A 247 -23.34 -45.81 29.40
N GLY A 248 -23.70 -46.84 28.65
CA GLY A 248 -25.06 -47.03 28.12
C GLY A 248 -25.30 -46.48 26.71
N LEU A 249 -24.31 -45.84 26.09
CA LEU A 249 -24.33 -45.51 24.67
C LEU A 249 -23.16 -46.21 23.97
N VAL A 250 -23.37 -46.65 22.73
CA VAL A 250 -22.34 -47.16 21.83
C VAL A 250 -22.41 -46.39 20.52
N GLN A 251 -21.27 -46.13 19.92
CA GLN A 251 -21.25 -45.58 18.58
C GLN A 251 -21.60 -46.67 17.55
N ASN A 252 -22.57 -46.41 16.69
CA ASN A 252 -22.81 -47.21 15.50
C ASN A 252 -21.64 -47.03 14.51
N ALA A 253 -20.86 -48.08 14.30
CA ALA A 253 -19.68 -48.03 13.43
C ALA A 253 -19.97 -47.68 11.96
N THR A 254 -21.22 -47.82 11.50
CA THR A 254 -21.63 -47.55 10.12
C THR A 254 -22.15 -46.13 9.94
N THR A 255 -23.02 -45.66 10.84
CA THR A 255 -23.69 -44.36 10.72
C THR A 255 -23.05 -43.27 11.56
N GLY A 256 -22.25 -43.64 12.56
CA GLY A 256 -21.67 -42.72 13.54
C GLY A 256 -22.63 -42.27 14.63
N ALA A 257 -23.92 -42.62 14.53
CA ALA A 257 -24.92 -42.28 15.55
C ALA A 257 -24.55 -42.90 16.91
N LEU A 258 -24.83 -42.19 17.99
CA LEU A 258 -24.81 -42.76 19.33
C LEU A 258 -26.12 -43.52 19.53
N GLU A 259 -26.00 -44.83 19.66
CA GLU A 259 -27.11 -45.74 19.93
C GLU A 259 -27.07 -46.17 21.38
N VAL A 260 -28.22 -46.55 21.91
CA VAL A 260 -28.31 -47.08 23.28
C VAL A 260 -27.73 -48.49 23.29
N ASP A 261 -26.74 -48.71 24.15
CA ASP A 261 -26.22 -50.05 24.45
C ASP A 261 -26.95 -50.59 25.67
N GLY A 262 -28.01 -51.36 25.43
CA GLY A 262 -28.77 -52.03 26.48
C GLY A 262 -27.96 -53.01 27.32
N THR A 263 -26.78 -53.45 26.85
CA THR A 263 -25.88 -54.33 27.63
C THR A 263 -24.99 -53.55 28.61
N ALA A 264 -24.74 -52.27 28.34
CA ALA A 264 -23.94 -51.39 29.18
C ALA A 264 -24.76 -50.61 30.22
N ILE A 265 -26.10 -50.64 30.12
CA ILE A 265 -26.98 -50.09 31.15
C ILE A 265 -27.35 -51.20 32.13
N THR A 266 -26.57 -51.31 33.20
CA THR A 266 -26.95 -52.13 34.35
C THR A 266 -28.08 -51.42 35.10
N GLY A 267 -29.30 -51.96 35.03
CA GLY A 267 -30.47 -51.40 35.72
C GLY A 267 -30.27 -51.33 37.23
N ASP A 268 -30.84 -50.29 37.85
CA ASP A 268 -30.74 -49.95 39.27
C ASP A 268 -31.73 -50.72 40.17
N GLY A 269 -32.39 -51.76 39.64
CA GLY A 269 -33.19 -52.67 40.44
C GLY A 269 -33.90 -53.72 39.62
N ASP A 270 -33.78 -54.97 40.04
CA ASP A 270 -34.65 -56.05 39.58
C ASP A 270 -36.12 -55.66 39.85
N ILE A 271 -37.00 -55.80 38.87
CA ILE A 271 -38.44 -55.86 39.16
C ILE A 271 -38.63 -57.17 39.93
N THR A 272 -38.81 -57.08 41.24
CA THR A 272 -38.99 -58.25 42.11
C THR A 272 -40.42 -58.34 42.60
N SER A 273 -40.94 -59.55 42.70
CA SER A 273 -42.21 -59.86 43.32
C SER A 273 -42.12 -61.22 44.02
N SER A 274 -42.77 -61.36 45.17
CA SER A 274 -42.97 -62.66 45.80
C SER A 274 -44.11 -63.45 45.16
N ASP A 275 -45.06 -62.75 44.54
CA ASP A 275 -46.34 -63.31 44.10
C ASP A 275 -46.36 -63.56 42.59
N LEU A 276 -45.55 -62.80 41.86
CA LEU A 276 -45.37 -62.91 40.42
C LEU A 276 -43.97 -63.44 40.11
N THR A 277 -43.90 -64.42 39.23
CA THR A 277 -42.67 -64.75 38.51
C THR A 277 -42.42 -63.65 37.50
N VAL A 278 -41.34 -62.90 37.68
CA VAL A 278 -40.92 -61.84 36.77
C VAL A 278 -39.88 -62.41 35.81
N GLY A 279 -40.23 -62.52 34.53
CA GLY A 279 -39.36 -62.98 33.45
C GLY A 279 -39.24 -61.96 32.32
N GLY A 280 -38.40 -62.22 31.33
CA GLY A 280 -38.12 -61.31 30.22
C GLY A 280 -36.64 -60.92 30.18
N ASP A 281 -36.33 -59.77 29.60
CA ASP A 281 -34.96 -59.28 29.50
C ASP A 281 -34.38 -58.96 30.88
N ALA A 282 -33.08 -59.26 31.08
CA ALA A 282 -32.39 -59.00 32.33
C ALA A 282 -32.54 -57.52 32.72
N ASN A 283 -33.13 -57.27 33.89
CA ASN A 283 -33.43 -55.94 34.44
C ASN A 283 -34.50 -55.11 33.70
N ALA A 284 -35.27 -55.69 32.77
CA ALA A 284 -36.49 -55.07 32.21
C ALA A 284 -36.34 -53.66 31.59
N LEU A 285 -35.12 -53.22 31.27
CA LEU A 285 -34.85 -51.81 31.05
C LEU A 285 -35.45 -51.27 29.74
N LEU A 286 -35.31 -52.04 28.65
CA LEU A 286 -35.75 -51.65 27.30
C LEU A 286 -36.52 -52.77 26.57
N GLY A 287 -36.72 -53.91 27.24
CA GLY A 287 -37.38 -55.10 26.70
C GLY A 287 -38.72 -55.37 27.35
N ASP A 288 -39.50 -56.28 26.75
CA ASP A 288 -40.79 -56.68 27.29
C ASP A 288 -40.61 -57.47 28.60
N VAL A 289 -41.39 -57.09 29.62
CA VAL A 289 -41.48 -57.83 30.89
C VAL A 289 -42.64 -58.79 30.83
N THR A 290 -42.39 -60.03 31.22
CA THR A 290 -43.45 -61.04 31.42
C THR A 290 -43.70 -61.21 32.91
N LEU A 291 -44.96 -61.11 33.30
CA LEU A 291 -45.42 -61.24 34.68
C LEU A 291 -46.41 -62.41 34.73
N GLU A 292 -46.03 -63.49 35.40
CA GLU A 292 -46.87 -64.68 35.58
C GLU A 292 -47.13 -64.92 37.06
N ILE A 293 -48.33 -65.38 37.43
CA ILE A 293 -48.62 -65.69 38.84
C ILE A 293 -47.76 -66.89 39.26
N ALA A 294 -46.98 -66.74 40.33
CA ALA A 294 -46.10 -67.81 40.76
C ALA A 294 -46.90 -69.04 41.25
N ALA A 295 -46.33 -70.23 41.07
CA ALA A 295 -46.98 -71.46 41.49
C ALA A 295 -47.28 -71.43 43.00
N GLY A 296 -48.56 -71.52 43.35
CA GLY A 296 -49.02 -71.45 44.75
C GLY A 296 -49.06 -70.04 45.33
N ALA A 297 -48.82 -68.98 44.55
CA ALA A 297 -48.92 -67.59 45.03
C ALA A 297 -50.34 -67.23 45.48
N VAL A 298 -51.37 -67.81 44.86
CA VAL A 298 -52.76 -67.61 45.28
C VAL A 298 -53.10 -68.67 46.33
N GLY A 299 -52.90 -68.33 47.60
CA GLY A 299 -53.27 -69.13 48.76
C GLY A 299 -54.58 -68.68 49.41
N THR A 300 -54.76 -69.04 50.68
CA THR A 300 -55.99 -68.78 51.45
C THR A 300 -56.15 -67.33 51.90
N THR A 301 -55.12 -66.50 51.77
CA THR A 301 -55.14 -65.08 52.21
C THR A 301 -55.37 -64.15 51.02
N GLU A 302 -54.95 -64.58 49.84
CA GLU A 302 -54.95 -63.82 48.58
C GLU A 302 -56.35 -63.78 47.94
N LEU A 303 -57.20 -64.76 48.27
CA LEU A 303 -58.61 -64.76 47.93
C LEU A 303 -59.44 -64.29 49.12
N ALA A 304 -60.11 -63.15 48.96
CA ALA A 304 -61.09 -62.68 49.93
C ALA A 304 -62.27 -63.68 50.06
N ALA A 305 -63.01 -63.59 51.17
CA ALA A 305 -64.30 -64.30 51.29
C ALA A 305 -65.20 -63.96 50.10
N ASP A 306 -65.84 -64.96 49.52
CA ASP A 306 -66.68 -64.86 48.31
C ASP A 306 -65.94 -64.40 47.03
N ALA A 307 -64.59 -64.40 47.00
CA ALA A 307 -63.84 -64.04 45.80
C ALA A 307 -64.10 -65.00 44.62
N VAL A 308 -64.32 -66.29 44.91
CA VAL A 308 -64.74 -67.30 43.93
C VAL A 308 -66.25 -67.52 44.06
N THR A 309 -67.02 -66.81 43.25
CA THR A 309 -68.49 -66.92 43.18
C THR A 309 -68.91 -67.99 42.17
N ASN A 310 -70.14 -68.51 42.26
CA ASN A 310 -70.70 -69.45 41.26
C ASN A 310 -70.59 -68.94 39.82
N ALA A 311 -70.74 -67.63 39.58
CA ALA A 311 -70.59 -67.05 38.24
C ALA A 311 -69.15 -67.06 37.68
N LYS A 312 -68.13 -67.28 38.54
CA LYS A 312 -66.71 -67.38 38.17
C LYS A 312 -66.27 -68.83 37.97
N LEU A 313 -67.09 -69.79 38.41
CA LEU A 313 -66.93 -71.21 38.11
C LEU A 313 -67.72 -71.48 36.83
N ALA A 314 -67.04 -71.85 35.75
CA ALA A 314 -67.73 -72.34 34.56
C ALA A 314 -68.53 -73.60 34.89
N ASP A 315 -69.56 -73.91 34.10
CA ASP A 315 -70.25 -75.19 34.18
C ASP A 315 -69.22 -76.33 34.07
N ASP A 316 -69.31 -77.32 34.95
CA ASP A 316 -68.36 -78.43 35.11
C ASP A 316 -66.91 -78.05 35.51
N ALA A 317 -66.66 -76.82 35.99
CA ALA A 317 -65.31 -76.43 36.45
C ALA A 317 -64.83 -77.20 37.70
N VAL A 318 -65.76 -77.76 38.49
CA VAL A 318 -65.46 -78.61 39.66
C VAL A 318 -65.94 -80.02 39.36
N GLN A 319 -65.00 -80.88 38.97
CA GLN A 319 -65.20 -82.29 38.68
C GLN A 319 -64.81 -83.16 39.88
N THR A 320 -65.07 -84.48 39.78
CA THR A 320 -64.80 -85.43 40.87
C THR A 320 -63.32 -85.42 41.29
N GLU A 321 -62.39 -85.24 40.35
CA GLU A 321 -60.95 -85.13 40.64
C GLU A 321 -60.55 -83.84 41.38
N ASN A 322 -61.37 -82.77 41.32
CA ASN A 322 -61.14 -81.54 42.05
C ASN A 322 -61.54 -81.65 43.53
N ILE A 323 -62.37 -82.65 43.87
CA ILE A 323 -62.83 -82.93 45.22
C ILE A 323 -62.05 -84.14 45.73
N LEU A 324 -61.05 -83.90 46.59
CA LEU A 324 -60.32 -85.00 47.25
C LEU A 324 -61.30 -85.92 48.01
N ALA A 325 -60.95 -87.21 48.13
CA ALA A 325 -61.73 -88.14 48.96
C ALA A 325 -61.95 -87.55 50.36
N ASP A 326 -63.19 -87.66 50.86
CA ASP A 326 -63.65 -87.10 52.14
C ASP A 326 -63.61 -85.55 52.25
N ALA A 327 -63.34 -84.80 51.17
CA ALA A 327 -63.32 -83.34 51.23
C ALA A 327 -64.71 -82.74 51.55
N VAL A 328 -65.80 -83.39 51.14
CA VAL A 328 -67.18 -83.02 51.49
C VAL A 328 -67.61 -83.86 52.71
N THR A 329 -67.21 -83.41 53.89
CA THR A 329 -67.58 -84.07 55.17
C THR A 329 -69.06 -83.85 55.52
N ALA A 330 -69.60 -84.65 56.45
CA ALA A 330 -70.97 -84.49 56.97
C ALA A 330 -71.32 -83.03 57.35
N SER A 331 -70.41 -82.32 58.03
CA SER A 331 -70.63 -80.91 58.42
C SER A 331 -70.79 -79.91 57.25
N LYS A 332 -70.36 -80.27 56.04
CA LYS A 332 -70.37 -79.41 54.83
C LYS A 332 -71.61 -79.61 53.96
N ILE A 333 -72.36 -80.69 54.16
CA ILE A 333 -73.64 -80.93 53.48
C ILE A 333 -74.72 -80.34 54.39
N ASN A 334 -75.36 -79.26 53.94
CA ASN A 334 -76.46 -78.65 54.68
C ASN A 334 -77.60 -79.66 54.86
N VAL A 335 -78.24 -79.68 56.03
CA VAL A 335 -79.31 -80.65 56.37
C VAL A 335 -80.49 -80.58 55.38
N ASP A 336 -80.69 -79.42 54.75
CA ASP A 336 -81.73 -79.17 53.74
C ASP A 336 -81.42 -79.81 52.37
N VAL A 337 -80.16 -80.19 52.11
CA VAL A 337 -79.76 -80.92 50.88
C VAL A 337 -80.34 -82.34 50.87
N ALA A 338 -80.72 -82.88 52.03
CA ALA A 338 -81.22 -84.24 52.17
C ALA A 338 -82.69 -84.41 51.73
N GLY A 339 -83.44 -83.31 51.54
CA GLY A 339 -84.87 -83.38 51.21
C GLY A 339 -85.67 -84.21 52.24
N SER A 340 -86.93 -84.53 51.95
CA SER A 340 -87.77 -85.31 52.88
C SER A 340 -87.53 -86.82 52.84
N GLY A 341 -86.69 -87.32 51.94
CA GLY A 341 -86.53 -88.76 51.67
C GLY A 341 -85.15 -89.32 51.97
N LEU A 342 -84.15 -88.47 52.23
CA LEU A 342 -82.82 -88.87 52.62
C LEU A 342 -82.50 -88.25 53.98
N VAL A 343 -81.81 -88.99 54.83
CA VAL A 343 -81.20 -88.51 56.07
C VAL A 343 -79.70 -88.61 55.91
N GLN A 344 -78.99 -87.55 56.29
CA GLN A 344 -77.55 -87.60 56.34
C GLN A 344 -77.09 -88.57 57.43
N ASN A 345 -76.25 -89.54 57.07
CA ASN A 345 -75.58 -90.39 58.03
C ASN A 345 -74.59 -89.56 58.86
N ALA A 346 -74.82 -89.47 60.17
CA ALA A 346 -74.03 -88.66 61.09
C ALA A 346 -72.55 -89.06 61.20
N THR A 347 -72.18 -90.26 60.72
CA THR A 347 -70.81 -90.80 60.78
C THR A 347 -70.09 -90.70 59.43
N THR A 348 -70.77 -90.99 58.32
CA THR A 348 -70.15 -91.05 56.99
C THR A 348 -70.43 -89.82 56.13
N GLY A 349 -71.44 -89.02 56.48
CA GLY A 349 -71.91 -87.90 55.68
C GLY A 349 -72.69 -88.28 54.42
N ALA A 350 -72.81 -89.58 54.11
CA ALA A 350 -73.61 -90.06 52.99
C ALA A 350 -75.09 -89.69 53.18
N LEU A 351 -75.77 -89.34 52.10
CA LEU A 351 -77.22 -89.25 52.08
C LEU A 351 -77.77 -90.67 52.00
N GLU A 352 -78.30 -91.16 53.11
CA GLU A 352 -78.93 -92.46 53.22
C GLU A 352 -80.43 -92.29 53.17
N VAL A 353 -81.14 -93.35 52.78
CA VAL A 353 -82.60 -93.32 52.76
C VAL A 353 -83.12 -93.22 54.19
N ASP A 354 -84.00 -92.25 54.46
CA ASP A 354 -84.74 -92.22 55.70
C ASP A 354 -85.85 -93.27 55.66
N GLY A 355 -85.54 -94.45 56.18
CA GLY A 355 -86.50 -95.55 56.27
C GLY A 355 -87.77 -95.21 57.07
N THR A 356 -87.79 -94.11 57.84
CA THR A 356 -88.97 -93.63 58.59
C THR A 356 -89.85 -92.66 57.79
N ALA A 357 -89.32 -92.06 56.72
CA ALA A 357 -90.07 -91.19 55.81
C ALA A 357 -90.81 -91.97 54.69
N ILE A 358 -90.52 -93.26 54.53
CA ILE A 358 -91.25 -94.15 53.62
C ILE A 358 -92.55 -94.59 54.30
N THR A 359 -93.59 -93.76 54.25
CA THR A 359 -94.95 -94.18 54.61
C THR A 359 -95.52 -95.01 53.47
N GLY A 360 -95.59 -96.33 53.66
CA GLY A 360 -96.03 -97.28 52.66
C GLY A 360 -97.43 -97.01 52.10
N ASP A 361 -97.57 -97.23 50.80
CA ASP A 361 -98.79 -97.79 50.25
C ASP A 361 -98.61 -99.31 50.24
N GLY A 362 -99.59 -100.02 50.78
CA GLY A 362 -99.63 -101.47 50.85
C GLY A 362 -100.46 -102.02 49.69
N ASP A 363 -100.04 -103.20 49.23
CA ASP A 363 -100.47 -104.02 48.08
C ASP A 363 -99.90 -103.65 46.70
#